data_AF-A0A5W1A204-F1
#
_entry.id   AF-A0A5W1A204-F1
#
_cell.length_a   1.000
_cell.length_b   1.000
_cell.length_c   1.000
_cell.angle_alpha   90.00
_cell.angle_beta   90.00
_cell.angle_gamma   90.00
#
_symmetry.space_group_name_H-M   'P 1'
#
loop_
_entity.id
_entity.type
_entity.pdbx_description
1 polymer ?
#
loop_
_entity_poly.entity_id
_entity_poly.type
_entity_poly.pdbx_seq_one_letter_code
_entity_poly.pdbx_strand_id
1 'polypeptide(L)'
;MVERFSMNPVSCKLLNEAWEKEFPDEVAIAERMLALLDENLQLQREKDAIEAVALALRDDMRDAREQLEEAEKQVEEFTMWIKRLAHSLRNAKPNSKLYGAAMDYLSRKGLISVEDVLR
;
A
#
# COMPACT_ATOMS: atom_id res chain seq x y z
N MET A 1 16.57 24.89 31.88
CA MET A 1 16.07 26.28 31.80
C MET A 1 14.57 26.19 31.96
N VAL A 2 14.03 26.51 33.15
CA VAL A 2 12.58 26.44 33.40
C VAL A 2 12.06 27.86 33.22
N GLU A 3 11.32 28.11 32.14
CA GLU A 3 10.64 29.38 31.94
C GLU A 3 9.59 29.54 33.04
N ARG A 4 9.85 30.43 34.01
CA ARG A 4 8.82 30.87 34.94
C ARG A 4 7.89 31.80 34.17
N PHE A 5 6.77 31.26 33.68
CA PHE A 5 5.64 32.08 33.24
C PHE A 5 5.15 32.92 34.43
N SER A 6 5.59 34.18 34.50
CA SER A 6 5.06 35.17 35.45
C SER A 6 3.71 35.65 34.90
N MET A 7 2.64 35.05 35.38
CA MET A 7 1.30 35.41 34.97
C MET A 7 0.81 36.61 35.81
N ASN A 8 0.29 37.62 35.13
CA ASN A 8 -0.32 38.80 35.76
C ASN A 8 -1.48 38.37 36.68
N PRO A 9 -1.68 39.00 37.85
CA PRO A 9 -2.73 38.65 38.81
C PRO A 9 -4.17 38.66 38.23
N VAL A 10 -4.46 39.49 37.23
CA VAL A 10 -5.75 39.48 36.50
C VAL A 10 -5.90 38.22 35.66
N SER A 11 -4.84 37.80 34.95
CA SER A 11 -4.85 36.56 34.15
C SER A 11 -4.99 35.33 35.03
N CYS A 12 -4.35 35.28 36.21
CA CYS A 12 -4.55 34.19 37.17
C CYS A 12 -6.00 34.11 37.67
N LYS A 13 -6.64 35.25 37.97
CA LYS A 13 -8.05 35.28 38.40
C LYS A 13 -8.99 34.78 37.33
N LEU A 14 -8.84 35.26 36.09
CA LEU A 14 -9.67 34.82 34.97
C LEU A 14 -9.50 33.32 34.68
N LEU A 15 -8.27 32.79 34.79
CA LEU A 15 -8.00 31.36 34.66
C LEU A 15 -8.66 30.56 35.79
N ASN A 16 -8.61 31.05 37.02
CA ASN A 16 -9.24 30.39 38.17
C ASN A 16 -10.78 30.41 38.05
N GLU A 17 -11.37 31.54 37.67
CA GLU A 17 -12.82 31.66 37.41
C GLU A 17 -13.28 30.75 36.27
N ALA A 18 -12.49 30.65 35.19
CA ALA A 18 -12.78 29.74 34.09
C ALA A 18 -12.66 28.27 34.52
N TRP A 19 -11.65 27.95 35.33
CA TRP A 19 -11.43 26.61 35.86
C TRP A 19 -12.55 26.18 36.81
N GLU A 20 -12.94 27.03 37.78
CA GLU A 20 -14.06 26.76 38.70
C GLU A 20 -15.40 26.65 37.97
N LYS A 21 -15.57 27.34 36.84
CA LYS A 21 -16.75 27.21 35.99
C LYS A 21 -16.81 25.90 35.23
N GLU A 22 -15.68 25.46 34.67
CA GLU A 22 -15.58 24.21 33.90
C GLU A 22 -15.54 22.99 34.82
N PHE A 23 -14.99 23.15 36.02
CA PHE A 23 -14.79 22.12 37.03
C PHE A 23 -15.31 22.60 38.39
N PRO A 24 -16.64 22.55 38.60
CA PRO A 24 -17.27 23.06 39.82
C PRO A 24 -16.92 22.24 41.07
N ASP A 25 -16.58 20.97 40.91
CA ASP A 25 -16.15 20.09 42.00
C ASP A 25 -15.22 18.96 41.50
N GLU A 26 -14.71 18.17 42.45
CA GLU A 26 -13.84 17.03 42.16
C GLU A 26 -14.54 15.92 41.36
N VAL A 27 -15.87 15.82 41.46
CA VAL A 27 -16.66 14.82 40.73
C VAL A 27 -16.69 15.15 39.24
N ALA A 28 -16.94 16.41 38.87
CA ALA A 28 -16.89 16.87 37.49
C ALA A 28 -15.49 16.69 36.86
N ILE A 29 -14.43 16.88 37.65
CA ILE A 29 -13.06 16.58 37.22
C ILE A 29 -12.90 15.08 36.95
N ALA A 30 -13.34 14.24 37.88
CA ALA A 30 -13.26 12.79 37.76
C ALA A 30 -14.07 12.25 36.56
N GLU A 31 -15.25 12.78 36.32
CA GLU A 31 -16.09 12.41 35.17
C GLU A 31 -15.42 12.79 33.85
N ARG A 32 -14.82 13.99 33.76
CA ARG A 32 -14.07 14.40 32.57
C ARG A 32 -12.83 13.52 32.36
N MET A 33 -12.12 13.17 33.43
CA MET A 33 -10.99 12.24 33.35
C MET A 33 -11.42 10.85 32.91
N LEU A 34 -12.54 10.34 33.42
CA LEU A 34 -13.08 9.04 33.02
C LEU A 34 -13.46 9.02 31.54
N ALA A 35 -14.15 10.06 31.06
CA ALA A 35 -14.51 10.18 29.65
C ALA A 35 -13.27 10.20 28.73
N LEU A 36 -12.22 10.92 29.14
CA LEU A 36 -10.95 10.94 28.39
C LEU A 36 -10.23 9.59 28.44
N LEU A 37 -10.31 8.84 29.54
CA LEU A 37 -9.76 7.49 29.62
C LEU A 37 -10.50 6.52 28.69
N ASP A 38 -11.83 6.60 28.66
CA ASP A 38 -12.66 5.81 27.76
C ASP A 38 -12.38 6.13 26.29
N GLU A 39 -12.24 7.41 25.94
CA GLU A 39 -11.86 7.85 24.60
C GLU A 39 -10.46 7.34 24.21
N ASN A 40 -9.47 7.45 25.11
CA ASN A 40 -8.14 6.91 24.86
C ASN A 40 -8.14 5.39 24.68
N LEU A 41 -8.94 4.66 25.46
CA LEU A 41 -9.08 3.21 25.32
C LEU A 41 -9.73 2.84 23.98
N GLN A 42 -10.74 3.60 23.55
CA GLN A 42 -11.40 3.41 22.26
C GLN A 42 -10.44 3.68 21.10
N LEU A 43 -9.72 4.81 21.15
CA LEU A 43 -8.71 5.17 20.14
C LEU A 43 -7.60 4.12 20.05
N GLN A 44 -7.17 3.55 21.18
CA GLN A 44 -6.17 2.50 21.19
C GLN A 44 -6.66 1.23 20.49
N ARG A 45 -7.93 0.84 20.71
CA ARG A 45 -8.54 -0.30 20.01
C ARG A 45 -8.65 -0.07 18.50
N GLU A 46 -9.06 1.12 18.10
CA GLU A 46 -9.17 1.49 16.68
C GLU A 46 -7.81 1.52 16.01
N LYS A 47 -6.80 2.05 16.68
CA LYS A 47 -5.41 2.02 16.22
C LYS A 47 -4.94 0.57 16.00
N ASP A 48 -5.17 -0.32 16.97
CA ASP A 48 -4.74 -1.71 16.87
C ASP A 48 -5.49 -2.45 15.74
N ALA A 49 -6.78 -2.12 15.52
CA ALA A 49 -7.54 -2.65 14.39
C ALA A 49 -7.01 -2.15 13.03
N ILE A 50 -6.66 -0.87 12.93
CA ILE A 50 -6.06 -0.29 11.72
C ILE A 50 -4.68 -0.91 11.44
N GLU A 51 -3.87 -1.12 12.49
CA GLU A 51 -2.56 -1.77 12.36
C GLU A 51 -2.70 -3.21 11.86
N ALA A 52 -3.66 -3.97 12.39
CA ALA A 52 -3.97 -5.31 11.90
C ALA A 52 -4.39 -5.33 10.42
N VAL A 53 -5.24 -4.39 10.00
CA VAL A 53 -5.66 -4.25 8.59
C VAL A 53 -4.48 -3.87 7.70
N ALA A 54 -3.61 -2.97 8.15
CA ALA A 54 -2.42 -2.56 7.39
C ALA A 54 -1.43 -3.72 7.21
N LEU A 55 -1.27 -4.58 8.22
CA LEU A 55 -0.47 -5.80 8.12
C LEU A 55 -1.06 -6.78 7.10
N ALA A 56 -2.36 -7.06 7.18
CA ALA A 56 -3.03 -7.94 6.23
C ALA A 56 -2.90 -7.43 4.78
N LEU A 57 -3.13 -6.12 4.56
CA LEU A 57 -2.99 -5.53 3.23
C LEU A 57 -1.55 -5.61 2.70
N ARG A 58 -0.55 -5.46 3.58
CA ARG A 58 0.86 -5.60 3.18
C ARG A 58 1.17 -7.03 2.74
N ASP A 59 0.59 -8.02 3.42
CA ASP A 59 0.79 -9.43 3.09
C ASP A 59 0.06 -9.77 1.78
N ASP A 60 -1.19 -9.32 1.58
CA ASP A 60 -1.92 -9.45 0.31
C ASP A 60 -1.14 -8.83 -0.87
N MET A 61 -0.53 -7.66 -0.66
CA MET A 61 0.28 -6.99 -1.68
C MET A 61 1.58 -7.73 -1.98
N ARG A 62 2.15 -8.43 -0.99
CA ARG A 62 3.31 -9.29 -1.21
C ARG A 62 2.92 -10.51 -2.04
N ASP A 63 1.82 -11.16 -1.71
CA ASP A 63 1.33 -12.33 -2.44
C ASP A 63 0.95 -11.98 -3.88
N ALA A 64 0.34 -10.81 -4.10
CA ALA A 64 0.03 -10.31 -5.43
C ALA A 64 1.29 -10.04 -6.26
N ARG A 65 2.38 -9.56 -5.63
CA ARG A 65 3.68 -9.37 -6.31
C ARG A 65 4.32 -10.70 -6.67
N GLU A 66 4.28 -11.68 -5.77
CA GLU A 66 4.85 -13.01 -6.04
C GLU A 66 4.11 -13.70 -7.20
N GLN A 67 2.78 -13.62 -7.22
CA GLN A 67 1.97 -14.12 -8.33
C GLN A 67 2.28 -13.40 -9.65
N LEU A 68 2.50 -12.08 -9.60
CA LEU A 68 2.90 -11.31 -10.78
C LEU A 68 4.27 -11.75 -11.29
N GLU A 69 5.27 -11.88 -10.42
CA GLU A 69 6.60 -12.35 -10.80
C GLU A 69 6.58 -13.77 -11.37
N GLU A 70 5.75 -14.66 -10.82
CA GLU A 70 5.58 -16.01 -11.37
C GLU A 70 4.91 -15.98 -12.74
N ALA A 71 3.86 -15.17 -12.91
CA ALA A 71 3.19 -14.99 -14.20
C ALA A 71 4.13 -14.40 -15.26
N GLU A 72 4.97 -13.42 -14.89
CA GLU A 72 5.98 -12.84 -15.78
C GLU A 72 7.00 -13.87 -16.24
N LYS A 73 7.50 -14.72 -15.33
CA LYS A 73 8.39 -15.84 -15.69
C LYS A 73 7.72 -16.82 -16.65
N GLN A 74 6.47 -17.22 -16.39
CA GLN A 74 5.72 -18.11 -17.28
C GLN A 74 5.52 -17.47 -18.68
N VAL A 75 5.23 -16.17 -18.75
CA VAL A 75 5.10 -15.45 -20.01
C VAL A 75 6.43 -15.41 -20.78
N GLU A 76 7.55 -15.20 -20.10
CA GLU A 76 8.88 -15.23 -20.70
C GLU A 76 9.20 -16.62 -21.26
N GLU A 77 8.96 -17.67 -20.47
CA GLU A 77 9.14 -19.06 -20.90
C GLU A 77 8.28 -19.40 -22.12
N PHE A 78 6.98 -19.10 -22.08
CA PHE A 78 6.10 -19.34 -23.23
C PHE A 78 6.57 -18.56 -24.46
N THR A 79 7.02 -17.32 -24.30
CA THR A 79 7.57 -16.51 -25.39
C THR A 79 8.79 -17.18 -26.02
N MET A 80 9.71 -17.72 -25.21
CA MET A 80 10.87 -18.48 -25.71
C MET A 80 10.45 -19.75 -26.47
N TRP A 81 9.47 -20.48 -25.95
CA TRP A 81 8.98 -21.71 -26.60
C TRP A 81 8.32 -21.40 -27.95
N ILE A 82 7.52 -20.33 -28.02
CA ILE A 82 6.91 -19.87 -29.28
C ILE A 82 7.99 -19.47 -30.28
N LYS A 83 9.01 -18.69 -29.86
CA LYS A 83 10.16 -18.33 -30.74
C LYS A 83 10.83 -19.59 -31.30
N ARG A 84 11.12 -20.58 -30.45
CA ARG A 84 11.77 -21.84 -30.85
C ARG A 84 10.90 -22.65 -31.80
N LEU A 85 9.61 -22.77 -31.52
CA LEU A 85 8.66 -23.48 -32.36
C LEU A 85 8.52 -22.80 -33.73
N ALA A 86 8.38 -21.48 -33.75
CA ALA A 86 8.30 -20.70 -34.98
C ALA A 86 9.56 -20.91 -35.84
N HIS A 87 10.74 -20.86 -35.24
CA HIS A 87 12.00 -21.09 -35.95
C HIS A 87 12.09 -22.53 -36.49
N SER A 88 11.70 -23.54 -35.69
CA SER A 88 11.63 -24.94 -36.14
C SER A 88 10.68 -25.11 -37.33
N LEU A 89 9.52 -24.45 -37.31
CA LEU A 89 8.56 -24.44 -38.41
C LEU A 89 9.11 -23.77 -39.66
N ARG A 90 9.85 -22.66 -39.53
CA ARG A 90 10.54 -22.00 -40.66
C ARG A 90 11.53 -22.95 -41.33
N ASN A 91 12.27 -23.73 -40.54
CA ASN A 91 13.25 -24.68 -41.05
C ASN A 91 12.58 -25.91 -41.71
N ALA A 92 11.48 -26.43 -41.13
CA ALA A 92 10.77 -27.58 -41.66
C ALA A 92 9.88 -27.23 -42.89
N LYS A 93 9.30 -26.04 -42.92
CA LYS A 93 8.39 -25.57 -43.98
C LYS A 93 8.61 -24.08 -44.28
N PRO A 94 9.62 -23.73 -45.10
CA PRO A 94 10.02 -22.35 -45.36
C PRO A 94 8.93 -21.48 -46.00
N ASN A 95 8.06 -22.08 -46.81
CA ASN A 95 6.96 -21.38 -47.49
C ASN A 95 5.75 -21.09 -46.57
N SER A 96 5.83 -21.45 -45.29
CA SER A 96 4.75 -21.26 -44.33
C SER A 96 4.71 -19.82 -43.81
N LYS A 97 3.55 -19.17 -43.91
CA LYS A 97 3.30 -17.84 -43.31
C LYS A 97 3.21 -17.86 -41.78
N LEU A 98 3.20 -19.04 -41.17
CA LEU A 98 3.00 -19.20 -39.72
C LEU A 98 4.13 -18.59 -38.88
N TYR A 99 5.37 -18.63 -39.37
CA TYR A 99 6.50 -18.00 -38.68
C TYR A 99 6.27 -16.49 -38.53
N GLY A 100 6.00 -15.80 -39.65
CA GLY A 100 5.73 -14.36 -39.65
C GLY A 100 4.52 -14.01 -38.79
N ALA A 101 3.42 -14.76 -38.91
CA ALA A 101 2.23 -14.53 -38.09
C ALA A 101 2.47 -14.68 -36.57
N ALA A 102 3.30 -15.65 -36.16
CA ALA A 102 3.67 -15.85 -34.76
C ALA A 102 4.56 -14.72 -34.23
N MET A 103 5.58 -14.31 -34.99
CA MET A 103 6.47 -13.21 -34.60
C MET A 103 5.72 -11.86 -34.58
N ASP A 104 4.85 -11.60 -35.55
CA ASP A 104 3.99 -10.40 -35.58
C ASP A 104 3.02 -10.35 -34.39
N TYR A 105 2.54 -11.51 -33.92
CA TYR A 105 1.69 -11.58 -32.72
C TYR A 105 2.48 -11.21 -31.47
N LEU A 106 3.66 -11.82 -31.26
CA LEU A 106 4.52 -11.53 -30.13
C LEU A 106 4.96 -10.06 -30.10
N SER A 107 5.30 -9.49 -31.26
CA SER A 107 5.71 -8.09 -31.38
C SER A 107 4.55 -7.14 -31.06
N ARG A 108 3.33 -7.40 -31.58
CA ARG A 108 2.13 -6.62 -31.24
C ARG A 108 1.74 -6.68 -29.77
N LYS A 109 2.11 -7.75 -29.06
CA LYS A 109 1.90 -7.91 -27.63
C LYS A 109 3.04 -7.32 -26.79
N GLY A 110 4.08 -6.77 -27.42
CA GLY A 110 5.25 -6.22 -26.73
C GLY A 110 6.14 -7.28 -26.07
N LEU A 111 5.93 -8.56 -26.39
CA LEU A 111 6.67 -9.69 -25.81
C LEU A 111 8.06 -9.84 -26.43
N ILE A 112 8.26 -9.30 -27.62
CA ILE A 112 9.52 -9.33 -28.36
C ILE A 112 9.76 -7.99 -29.04
N SER A 113 11.03 -7.62 -29.23
CA SER A 113 11.38 -6.41 -29.96
C SER A 113 11.15 -6.59 -31.47
N VAL A 114 11.05 -5.49 -32.21
CA VAL A 114 11.02 -5.52 -33.68
C VAL A 114 12.30 -6.14 -34.25
N GLU A 115 13.42 -6.00 -33.54
CA GLU A 115 14.71 -6.54 -33.95
C GLU A 115 14.78 -8.07 -33.79
N ASP A 116 14.05 -8.63 -32.83
CA ASP A 116 13.87 -10.08 -32.69
C ASP A 116 13.07 -10.70 -33.85
N VAL A 117 12.22 -9.91 -34.51
CA VAL A 117 11.41 -10.36 -35.67
C VAL A 117 12.26 -10.48 -36.93
N LEU A 118 13.32 -9.67 -37.02
CA LEU A 118 14.16 -9.55 -38.22
C LEU A 118 15.37 -10.52 -38.24
N ARG A 119 15.68 -11.19 -37.13
CA ARG A 119 16.73 -12.22 -37.01
C ARG A 119 16.18 -13.63 -37.24
#